data_AF-A0A0B6YD15-F1
#
_entry.id   AF-A0A0B6YD15-F1
#
_cell.length_a   1.000
_cell.length_b   1.000
_cell.length_c   1.000
_cell.angle_alpha   90.00
_cell.angle_beta   90.00
_cell.angle_gamma   90.00
#
_symmetry.space_group_name_H-M   'P 1'
#
loop_
_entity.id
_entity.type
_entity.pdbx_description
1 polymer ?
#
loop_
_entity_poly.entity_id
_entity_poly.type
_entity_poly.pdbx_seq_one_letter_code
_entity_poly.pdbx_strand_id
1 'polypeptide(L)'
;RLNLDVQEDEQVSRTLMISNIPKNKCFHSPILQHFQEAYPEATVTDIQFAYDIADLVLLDRSRQRAAEAKLYCEMEFRKTGQRPTMRPILCGQICCCCTQVDAINFYQDKEAELKKECEEEKVTAYQTPLGICFITLGSEGQAQRIRTDFRANCKGTHNPQMSSLYQDLEVQNWMMHFAPSPENIFWENLSVPEWRWWTTAICINGILIVILFFLTTPVMFLHTLDMLNIDIKKPVENMHSAY
;
A
#
# COMPACT_ATOMS: atom_id res chain seq x y z
N ARG A 1 -17.71 -25.73 -1.75
CA ARG A 1 -16.49 -25.23 -1.07
C ARG A 1 -15.31 -25.60 -1.95
N LEU A 2 -14.89 -24.70 -2.84
CA LEU A 2 -13.66 -24.87 -3.61
C LEU A 2 -12.53 -24.43 -2.68
N ASN A 3 -11.78 -25.42 -2.17
CA ASN A 3 -10.45 -25.17 -1.62
C ASN A 3 -9.57 -24.83 -2.82
N LEU A 4 -9.51 -23.54 -3.16
CA LEU A 4 -8.36 -22.99 -3.84
C LEU A 4 -7.28 -22.85 -2.76
N ASP A 5 -6.62 -23.97 -2.43
CA ASP A 5 -5.22 -23.87 -2.06
C ASP A 5 -4.55 -23.37 -3.33
N VAL A 6 -4.48 -22.05 -3.47
CA VAL A 6 -3.49 -21.42 -4.33
C VAL A 6 -2.18 -21.92 -3.75
N GLN A 7 -1.63 -22.96 -4.37
CA GLN A 7 -0.24 -23.32 -4.22
C GLN A 7 0.50 -22.14 -4.85
N GLU A 8 0.61 -21.05 -4.10
CA GLU A 8 1.59 -20.02 -4.37
C GLU A 8 2.90 -20.80 -4.47
N ASP A 9 3.52 -20.81 -5.64
CA ASP A 9 4.91 -21.22 -5.80
C ASP A 9 5.73 -20.20 -5.00
N GLU A 10 5.70 -20.36 -3.68
CA GLU A 10 6.31 -19.49 -2.71
C GLU A 10 7.81 -19.61 -2.99
N GLN A 11 8.36 -18.62 -3.68
CA GLN A 11 9.75 -18.66 -4.10
C GLN A 11 10.60 -18.85 -2.85
N VAL A 12 11.25 -20.01 -2.76
CA VAL A 12 12.06 -20.37 -1.60
C VAL A 12 13.12 -19.29 -1.42
N SER A 13 13.18 -18.75 -0.21
CA SER A 13 14.07 -17.66 0.16
C SER A 13 14.77 -18.02 1.46
N ARG A 14 16.00 -17.53 1.62
CA ARG A 14 16.73 -17.59 2.89
C ARG A 14 16.11 -16.72 3.99
N THR A 15 15.24 -15.77 3.60
CA THR A 15 14.57 -14.85 4.51
C THR A 15 13.13 -15.27 4.71
N LEU A 16 12.69 -15.36 5.96
CA LEU A 16 11.30 -15.61 6.33
C LEU A 16 10.64 -14.32 6.79
N MET A 17 9.43 -14.08 6.33
CA MET A 17 8.53 -13.05 6.85
C MET A 17 7.64 -13.69 7.92
N ILE A 18 7.65 -13.11 9.12
CA ILE A 18 6.84 -13.53 10.25
C ILE A 18 5.82 -12.44 10.52
N SER A 19 4.55 -12.80 10.58
CA SER A 19 3.42 -11.93 10.91
C SER A 19 2.73 -12.38 12.20
N ASN A 20 1.86 -11.55 12.76
CA ASN A 20 1.13 -11.77 14.03
C ASN A 20 2.01 -11.84 15.28
N ILE A 21 3.15 -11.16 15.28
CA ILE A 21 3.92 -10.95 16.50
C ILE A 21 3.21 -9.88 17.34
N PRO A 22 2.99 -10.07 18.66
CA PRO A 22 2.43 -9.02 19.49
C PRO A 22 3.28 -7.74 19.41
N LYS A 23 2.64 -6.60 19.09
CA LYS A 23 3.35 -5.33 18.82
C LYS A 23 4.23 -4.88 19.98
N ASN A 24 3.79 -5.11 21.22
CA ASN A 24 4.54 -4.81 22.44
C ASN A 24 5.70 -5.78 22.74
N LYS A 25 5.90 -6.81 21.92
CA LYS A 25 6.93 -7.85 22.08
C LYS A 25 7.87 -7.92 20.85
N CYS A 26 7.78 -6.96 19.94
CA CYS A 26 8.62 -6.83 18.76
C CYS A 26 10.02 -6.31 19.12
N PHE A 27 10.82 -7.14 19.79
CA PHE A 27 12.18 -6.83 20.18
C PHE A 27 13.16 -7.86 19.63
N HIS A 28 14.36 -7.40 19.26
CA HIS A 28 15.40 -8.24 18.68
C HIS A 28 15.81 -9.40 19.61
N SER A 29 16.05 -9.12 20.89
CA SER A 29 16.60 -10.11 21.84
C SER A 29 15.66 -11.31 22.10
N PRO A 30 14.36 -11.14 22.43
CA PRO A 30 13.45 -12.26 22.64
C PRO A 30 13.26 -13.14 21.40
N ILE A 31 13.15 -12.52 20.22
CA ILE A 31 12.98 -13.27 18.97
C ILE A 31 14.26 -14.04 18.65
N LEU A 32 15.43 -13.43 18.76
CA LEU A 32 16.69 -14.12 18.57
C LEU A 32 16.84 -15.32 19.52
N GLN A 33 16.51 -15.13 20.82
CA GLN A 33 16.56 -16.20 21.81
C GLN A 33 15.60 -17.35 21.47
N HIS A 34 14.37 -17.05 21.03
CA HIS A 34 13.43 -18.07 20.56
C HIS A 34 14.05 -18.94 19.46
N PHE A 35 14.64 -18.34 18.43
CA PHE A 35 15.24 -19.09 17.33
C PHE A 35 16.49 -19.86 17.74
N GLN A 36 17.31 -19.32 18.66
CA GLN A 36 18.47 -20.02 19.18
C GLN A 36 18.10 -21.26 20.01
N GLU A 37 17.02 -21.20 20.79
CA GLU A 37 16.55 -22.32 21.61
C GLU A 37 15.74 -23.35 20.81
N ALA A 38 14.84 -22.88 19.95
CA ALA A 38 13.93 -23.72 19.17
C ALA A 38 14.61 -24.38 17.96
N TYR A 39 15.61 -23.70 17.38
CA TYR A 39 16.33 -24.13 16.17
C TYR A 39 17.85 -23.95 16.33
N PRO A 40 18.51 -24.68 17.23
CA PRO A 40 19.95 -24.51 17.53
C PRO A 40 20.87 -24.78 16.32
N GLU A 41 20.41 -25.55 15.34
CA GLU A 41 21.11 -25.82 14.08
C GLU A 41 20.94 -24.71 13.03
N ALA A 42 20.01 -23.77 13.24
CA ALA A 42 19.75 -22.67 12.34
C ALA A 42 20.60 -21.45 12.72
N THR A 43 21.27 -20.87 11.75
CA THR A 43 22.08 -19.66 11.96
C THR A 43 21.25 -18.44 11.56
N VAL A 44 20.86 -17.62 12.53
CA VAL A 44 20.20 -16.33 12.28
C VAL A 44 21.26 -15.29 11.91
N THR A 45 21.15 -14.73 10.70
CA THR A 45 22.09 -13.72 10.18
C THR A 45 21.64 -12.30 10.50
N ASP A 46 20.34 -12.02 10.30
CA ASP A 46 19.78 -10.69 10.50
C ASP A 46 18.29 -10.76 10.88
N ILE A 47 17.83 -9.79 11.66
CA ILE A 47 16.42 -9.64 12.07
C ILE A 47 16.02 -8.18 11.85
N GLN A 48 15.07 -7.94 10.94
CA GLN A 48 14.55 -6.62 10.62
C GLN A 48 13.06 -6.54 10.95
N PHE A 49 12.64 -5.48 11.63
CA PHE A 49 11.23 -5.25 11.97
C PHE A 49 10.56 -4.34 10.94
N ALA A 50 9.29 -4.60 10.65
CA ALA A 50 8.46 -3.69 9.88
C ALA A 50 7.72 -2.72 10.82
N TYR A 51 7.69 -1.46 10.40
CA TYR A 51 7.10 -0.34 11.14
C TYR A 51 6.00 0.32 10.33
N ASP A 52 5.07 1.01 11.00
CA ASP A 52 4.06 1.79 10.30
C ASP A 52 4.70 3.04 9.70
N ILE A 53 4.84 3.04 8.37
CA ILE A 53 5.43 4.14 7.61
C ILE A 53 4.39 4.85 6.71
N ALA A 54 3.09 4.58 6.88
CA ALA A 54 2.07 5.11 5.98
C ALA A 54 2.08 6.65 5.92
N ASP A 55 2.13 7.30 7.09
CA ASP A 55 2.17 8.76 7.21
C ASP A 55 3.49 9.33 6.70
N LEU A 56 4.62 8.67 6.99
CA LEU A 56 5.94 9.05 6.47
C LEU A 56 5.97 9.02 4.95
N VAL A 57 5.41 7.99 4.32
CA VAL A 57 5.33 7.88 2.85
C VAL A 57 4.45 8.99 2.27
N LEU A 58 3.34 9.34 2.93
CA LEU A 58 2.48 10.45 2.50
C LEU A 58 3.20 11.81 2.57
N LEU A 59 3.95 12.05 3.65
CA LEU A 59 4.76 13.26 3.81
C LEU A 59 5.88 13.31 2.77
N ASP A 60 6.59 12.21 2.52
CA ASP A 60 7.67 12.17 1.52
C ASP A 60 7.12 12.38 0.11
N ARG A 61 5.98 11.79 -0.24
CA ARG A 61 5.28 12.06 -1.51
C ARG A 61 4.92 13.54 -1.65
N SER A 62 4.44 14.17 -0.57
CA SER A 62 4.10 15.60 -0.57
C SER A 62 5.36 16.46 -0.74
N ARG A 63 6.46 16.08 -0.09
CA ARG A 63 7.77 16.74 -0.21
C ARG A 63 8.32 16.64 -1.64
N GLN A 64 8.24 15.46 -2.25
CA GLN A 64 8.65 15.24 -3.64
C GLN A 64 7.84 16.12 -4.60
N ARG A 65 6.50 16.19 -4.44
CA ARG A 65 5.65 17.09 -5.23
C ARG A 65 6.04 18.56 -5.08
N ALA A 66 6.38 19.00 -3.86
CA ALA A 66 6.83 20.38 -3.63
C ALA A 66 8.20 20.64 -4.31
N ALA A 67 9.12 19.69 -4.25
CA ALA A 67 10.42 19.79 -4.92
C ALA A 67 10.29 19.83 -6.45
N GLU A 68 9.43 18.99 -7.03
CA GLU A 68 9.11 19.01 -8.47
C GLU A 68 8.47 20.34 -8.89
N ALA A 69 7.53 20.86 -8.10
CA ALA A 69 6.88 22.14 -8.37
C ALA A 69 7.86 23.32 -8.30
N LYS A 70 8.77 23.32 -7.31
CA LYS A 70 9.87 24.28 -7.23
C LYS A 70 10.77 24.22 -8.46
N LEU A 71 11.21 23.01 -8.84
CA LEU A 71 12.05 22.80 -10.02
C LEU A 71 11.37 23.34 -11.28
N TYR A 72 10.07 23.08 -11.44
CA TYR A 72 9.27 23.62 -12.53
C TYR A 72 9.29 25.16 -12.54
N CYS A 73 9.02 25.81 -11.41
CA CYS A 73 9.04 27.27 -11.30
C CYS A 73 10.43 27.88 -11.58
N GLU A 74 11.51 27.24 -11.12
CA GLU A 74 12.88 27.66 -11.42
C GLU A 74 13.20 27.54 -12.92
N MET A 75 12.76 26.47 -13.57
CA MET A 75 12.92 26.28 -15.01
C MET A 75 12.18 27.36 -15.81
N GLU A 76 10.96 27.73 -15.40
CA GLU A 76 10.20 28.80 -16.04
C GLU A 76 10.84 30.17 -15.84
N PHE A 77 11.38 30.45 -14.66
CA PHE A 77 12.16 31.68 -14.40
C PHE A 77 13.40 31.76 -15.30
N ARG A 78 14.13 30.64 -15.49
CA ARG A 78 15.31 30.60 -16.38
C ARG A 78 14.95 30.85 -17.85
N LYS A 79 13.78 30.39 -18.30
CA LYS A 79 13.34 30.57 -19.70
C LYS A 79 12.83 31.98 -19.99
N THR A 80 12.02 32.53 -19.09
CA THR A 80 11.28 33.79 -19.32
C THR A 80 11.94 35.01 -18.68
N GLY A 81 12.81 34.80 -17.68
CA GLY A 81 13.35 35.86 -16.83
C GLY A 81 12.33 36.44 -15.84
N GLN A 82 11.08 36.00 -15.85
CA GLN A 82 10.02 36.49 -14.98
C GLN A 82 9.76 35.52 -13.83
N ARG A 83 9.69 36.05 -12.60
CA ARG A 83 9.42 35.26 -11.40
C ARG A 83 7.97 34.76 -11.42
N PRO A 84 7.72 33.44 -11.42
CA PRO A 84 6.37 32.92 -11.45
C PRO A 84 5.65 33.18 -10.12
N THR A 85 4.40 33.66 -10.22
CA THR A 85 3.54 33.91 -9.06
C THR A 85 2.39 32.93 -9.01
N MET A 86 1.99 32.50 -7.81
CA MET A 86 0.88 31.57 -7.62
C MET A 86 -0.07 32.02 -6.50
N ARG A 87 -1.24 31.36 -6.42
CA ARG A 87 -2.22 31.54 -5.34
C ARG A 87 -2.31 30.22 -4.56
N PRO A 88 -1.80 30.14 -3.31
CA PRO A 88 -1.67 28.89 -2.56
C PRO A 88 -2.99 28.46 -1.91
N ILE A 89 -4.05 28.36 -2.70
CA ILE A 89 -5.39 27.93 -2.25
C ILE A 89 -5.99 26.96 -3.26
N LEU A 90 -6.84 26.05 -2.76
CA LEU A 90 -7.57 25.11 -3.61
C LEU A 90 -8.41 25.90 -4.62
N CYS A 91 -8.28 25.55 -5.91
CA CYS A 91 -8.94 26.28 -7.00
C CYS A 91 -8.59 27.79 -7.05
N GLY A 92 -7.38 28.17 -6.64
CA GLY A 92 -6.93 29.57 -6.65
C GLY A 92 -6.96 30.27 -8.01
N GLN A 93 -6.99 29.49 -9.09
CA GLN A 93 -7.16 30.01 -10.45
C GLN A 93 -8.61 30.48 -10.74
N ILE A 94 -9.59 29.96 -10.00
CA ILE A 94 -11.01 30.33 -10.12
C ILE A 94 -11.32 31.58 -9.30
N CYS A 95 -10.65 31.75 -8.14
CA CYS A 95 -10.85 32.91 -7.28
C CYS A 95 -9.88 34.05 -7.66
N CYS A 96 -10.40 35.12 -8.27
CA CYS A 96 -9.63 36.28 -8.70
C CYS A 96 -9.19 37.23 -7.56
N CYS A 97 -9.69 37.05 -6.34
CA CYS A 97 -9.48 37.98 -5.21
C CYS A 97 -8.30 37.63 -4.28
N CYS A 98 -7.67 36.47 -4.44
CA CYS A 98 -6.65 35.98 -3.51
C CYS A 98 -5.25 36.55 -3.78
N THR A 99 -4.48 36.72 -2.69
CA THR A 99 -3.11 37.23 -2.73
C THR A 99 -2.20 36.30 -3.53
N GLN A 100 -1.45 36.88 -4.46
CA GLN A 100 -0.40 36.19 -5.19
C GLN A 100 0.90 36.20 -4.37
N VAL A 101 1.62 35.08 -4.40
CA VAL A 101 2.92 34.90 -3.76
C VAL A 101 3.95 34.43 -4.78
N ASP A 102 5.24 34.65 -4.50
CA ASP A 102 6.33 34.09 -5.30
C ASP A 102 6.33 32.56 -5.17
N ALA A 103 6.18 31.86 -6.30
CA ALA A 103 6.01 30.41 -6.30
C ALA A 103 7.30 29.67 -5.89
N ILE A 104 8.47 30.21 -6.25
CA ILE A 104 9.76 29.58 -5.95
C ILE A 104 10.01 29.61 -4.45
N ASN A 105 9.86 30.78 -3.83
CA ASN A 105 10.04 30.93 -2.38
C ASN A 105 9.00 30.11 -1.62
N PHE A 106 7.73 30.11 -2.07
CA PHE A 106 6.67 29.32 -1.46
C PHE A 106 7.02 27.82 -1.45
N TYR A 107 7.39 27.24 -2.60
CA TYR A 107 7.72 25.82 -2.66
C TYR A 107 9.05 25.48 -1.97
N GLN A 108 9.99 26.42 -1.91
CA GLN A 108 11.22 26.25 -1.13
C GLN A 108 10.92 26.16 0.37
N ASP A 109 10.08 27.03 0.90
CA ASP A 109 9.67 27.00 2.31
C ASP A 109 8.83 25.74 2.60
N LYS A 110 7.90 25.39 1.69
CA LYS A 110 7.07 24.19 1.82
C LYS A 110 7.90 22.90 1.78
N GLU A 111 8.91 22.82 0.93
CA GLU A 111 9.84 21.69 0.88
C GLU A 111 10.61 21.55 2.20
N ALA A 112 11.07 22.67 2.78
CA ALA A 112 11.79 22.67 4.06
C ALA A 112 10.90 22.27 5.24
N GLU A 113 9.66 22.77 5.28
CA GLU A 113 8.64 22.39 6.26
C GLU A 113 8.34 20.88 6.19
N LEU A 114 7.99 20.37 5.00
CA LEU A 114 7.69 18.95 4.80
C LEU A 114 8.89 18.06 5.11
N LYS A 115 10.11 18.51 4.81
CA LYS A 115 11.33 17.79 5.19
C LYS A 115 11.47 17.68 6.71
N LYS A 116 11.18 18.74 7.45
CA LYS A 116 11.19 18.72 8.92
C LYS A 116 10.15 17.75 9.46
N GLU A 117 8.92 17.81 8.96
CA GLU A 117 7.83 16.89 9.33
C GLU A 117 8.20 15.44 9.02
N CYS A 118 8.85 15.15 7.89
CA CYS A 118 9.34 13.81 7.57
C CYS A 118 10.36 13.30 8.59
N GLU A 119 11.31 14.13 9.04
CA GLU A 119 12.30 13.70 10.04
C GLU A 119 11.67 13.47 11.41
N GLU A 120 10.67 14.27 11.79
CA GLU A 120 9.88 14.07 13.01
C GLU A 120 9.09 12.76 12.94
N GLU A 121 8.41 12.51 11.82
CA GLU A 121 7.60 11.31 11.62
C GLU A 121 8.45 10.03 11.56
N LYS A 122 9.68 10.09 11.03
CA LYS A 122 10.61 8.95 11.09
C LYS A 122 10.83 8.44 12.51
N VAL A 123 10.97 9.34 13.48
CA VAL A 123 11.18 8.98 14.88
C VAL A 123 9.94 8.30 15.46
N THR A 124 8.74 8.80 15.11
CA THR A 124 7.46 8.21 15.50
C THR A 124 7.25 6.83 14.88
N ALA A 125 7.54 6.68 13.58
CA ALA A 125 7.39 5.42 12.85
C ALA A 125 8.23 4.28 13.48
N TYR A 126 9.46 4.57 13.92
CA TYR A 126 10.29 3.55 14.61
C TYR A 126 9.70 3.08 15.95
N GLN A 127 8.72 3.78 16.52
CA GLN A 127 8.06 3.41 17.78
C GLN A 127 6.77 2.60 17.56
N THR A 128 6.32 2.44 16.31
CA THR A 128 5.05 1.79 15.95
C THR A 128 5.29 0.49 15.15
N PRO A 129 5.73 -0.60 15.82
CA PRO A 129 5.95 -1.88 15.15
C PRO A 129 4.62 -2.49 14.65
N LEU A 130 4.67 -3.12 13.49
CA LEU A 130 3.48 -3.72 12.86
C LEU A 130 3.14 -5.12 13.41
N GLY A 131 4.05 -5.75 14.15
CA GLY A 131 3.94 -7.18 14.45
C GLY A 131 4.44 -8.07 13.31
N ILE A 132 5.26 -7.50 12.43
CA ILE A 132 5.89 -8.19 11.30
C ILE A 132 7.41 -8.07 11.44
N CYS A 133 8.13 -9.17 11.25
CA CYS A 133 9.58 -9.14 11.13
C CYS A 133 10.08 -10.04 9.99
N PHE A 134 11.27 -9.71 9.49
CA PHE A 134 11.99 -10.45 8.47
C PHE A 134 13.23 -11.04 9.11
N ILE A 135 13.38 -12.35 9.03
CA ILE A 135 14.52 -13.07 9.60
C ILE A 135 15.29 -13.72 8.48
N THR A 136 16.55 -13.35 8.33
CA THR A 136 17.46 -13.94 7.36
C THR A 136 18.27 -15.04 8.01
N LEU A 137 18.21 -16.23 7.41
CA LEU A 137 18.91 -17.42 7.87
C LEU A 137 20.16 -17.69 7.03
N GLY A 138 21.06 -18.51 7.58
CA GLY A 138 22.33 -18.87 6.94
C GLY A 138 22.17 -19.67 5.64
N SER A 139 21.05 -20.38 5.46
CA SER A 139 20.75 -21.12 4.23
C SER A 139 19.25 -21.20 3.95
N GLU A 140 18.91 -21.38 2.67
CA GLU A 140 17.53 -21.62 2.22
C GLU A 140 16.94 -22.91 2.82
N GLY A 141 17.74 -23.96 2.99
CA GLY A 141 17.30 -25.21 3.61
C GLY A 141 16.89 -25.04 5.08
N GLN A 142 17.59 -24.20 5.84
CA GLN A 142 17.19 -23.85 7.21
C GLN A 142 15.85 -23.09 7.22
N ALA A 143 15.68 -22.13 6.31
CA ALA A 143 14.43 -21.38 6.17
C ALA A 143 13.26 -22.29 5.80
N GLN A 144 13.46 -23.20 4.86
CA GLN A 144 12.44 -24.16 4.44
C GLN A 144 12.03 -25.09 5.58
N ARG A 145 12.99 -25.55 6.40
CA ARG A 145 12.68 -26.41 7.54
C ARG A 145 11.81 -25.69 8.57
N ILE A 146 12.19 -24.48 8.96
CA ILE A 146 11.41 -23.65 9.88
C ILE A 146 10.01 -23.37 9.29
N ARG A 147 9.94 -22.95 8.03
CA ARG A 147 8.65 -22.73 7.33
C ARG A 147 7.73 -23.95 7.34
N THR A 148 8.30 -25.15 7.26
CA THR A 148 7.54 -26.42 7.27
C THR A 148 6.91 -26.68 8.63
N ASP A 149 7.60 -26.39 9.74
CA ASP A 149 7.06 -26.55 11.10
C ASP A 149 5.88 -25.59 11.36
N PHE A 150 5.93 -24.40 10.75
CA PHE A 150 4.87 -23.40 10.75
C PHE A 150 3.87 -23.58 9.62
N ARG A 151 3.85 -24.72 8.89
CA ARG A 151 2.79 -25.03 7.92
C ARG A 151 1.65 -25.77 8.61
N ALA A 152 0.40 -25.42 8.28
CA ALA A 152 -0.77 -26.12 8.81
C ALA A 152 -0.73 -27.55 8.30
N ASN A 153 -0.63 -28.55 9.17
CA ASN A 153 -0.90 -29.92 8.74
C ASN A 153 -2.38 -30.07 8.37
N CYS A 154 -2.72 -31.13 7.64
CA CYS A 154 -4.08 -31.43 7.15
C CYS A 154 -5.18 -31.50 8.25
N LYS A 155 -4.79 -31.39 9.53
CA LYS A 155 -5.65 -31.33 10.72
C LYS A 155 -5.77 -29.92 11.33
N GLY A 156 -5.30 -28.88 10.63
CA GLY A 156 -5.40 -27.48 11.07
C GLY A 156 -4.49 -27.10 12.24
N THR A 157 -3.49 -27.92 12.55
CA THR A 157 -2.54 -27.66 13.65
C THR A 157 -1.15 -27.41 13.07
N HIS A 158 -0.61 -26.24 13.39
CA HIS A 158 0.81 -25.92 13.25
C HIS A 158 1.51 -26.39 14.53
N ASN A 159 2.68 -27.02 14.42
CA ASN A 159 3.44 -27.50 15.58
C ASN A 159 4.85 -26.89 15.59
N PRO A 160 4.96 -25.57 15.81
CA PRO A 160 6.26 -24.91 15.90
C PRO A 160 7.08 -25.44 17.09
N GLN A 161 8.41 -25.42 16.94
CA GLN A 161 9.31 -25.88 18.00
C GLN A 161 9.16 -25.01 19.26
N MET A 162 9.20 -25.68 20.42
CA MET A 162 9.04 -25.00 21.70
C MET A 162 10.35 -24.32 22.13
N SER A 163 10.21 -23.21 22.85
CA SER A 163 11.31 -22.49 23.51
C SER A 163 10.83 -21.99 24.87
N SER A 164 11.73 -21.49 25.70
CA SER A 164 11.37 -20.85 26.97
C SER A 164 10.41 -19.67 26.78
N LEU A 165 10.53 -18.95 25.66
CA LEU A 165 9.72 -17.77 25.32
C LEU A 165 8.46 -18.07 24.51
N TYR A 166 8.11 -19.35 24.31
CA TYR A 166 7.03 -19.74 23.41
C TYR A 166 5.67 -19.12 23.78
N GLN A 167 5.33 -19.15 25.07
CA GLN A 167 4.08 -18.58 25.58
C GLN A 167 4.14 -17.06 25.59
N ASP A 168 5.27 -16.50 26.01
CA ASP A 168 5.47 -15.06 26.07
C ASP A 168 5.38 -14.42 24.69
N LEU A 169 5.95 -15.01 23.65
CA LEU A 169 5.91 -14.48 22.29
C LEU A 169 4.64 -14.85 21.52
N GLU A 170 3.78 -15.69 22.10
CA GLU A 170 2.56 -16.21 21.46
C GLU A 170 2.85 -16.88 20.10
N VAL A 171 3.93 -17.65 20.04
CA VAL A 171 4.48 -18.25 18.79
C VAL A 171 3.44 -19.06 18.02
N GLN A 172 2.48 -19.66 18.72
CA GLN A 172 1.36 -20.40 18.13
C GLN A 172 0.49 -19.56 17.17
N ASN A 173 0.45 -18.24 17.35
CA ASN A 173 -0.34 -17.33 16.53
C ASN A 173 0.44 -16.77 15.34
N TRP A 174 1.74 -17.05 15.26
CA TRP A 174 2.61 -16.52 14.21
C TRP A 174 2.29 -17.16 12.87
N MET A 175 2.31 -16.34 11.82
CA MET A 175 2.22 -16.79 10.44
C MET A 175 3.56 -16.57 9.77
N MET A 176 4.14 -17.63 9.20
CA MET A 176 5.42 -17.54 8.49
C MET A 176 5.23 -17.76 7.00
N HIS A 177 5.89 -16.92 6.22
CA HIS A 177 5.95 -16.97 4.77
C HIS A 177 7.40 -16.81 4.31
N PHE A 178 7.76 -17.29 3.13
CA PHE A 178 9.02 -16.86 2.52
C PHE A 178 8.91 -15.37 2.18
N ALA A 179 9.94 -14.61 2.53
CA ALA A 179 9.95 -13.19 2.26
C ALA A 179 10.06 -12.95 0.74
N PRO A 180 9.13 -12.21 0.13
CA PRO A 180 9.28 -11.80 -1.26
C PRO A 180 10.45 -10.82 -1.41
N SER A 181 10.85 -10.55 -2.65
CA SER A 181 11.85 -9.51 -2.93
C SER A 181 11.43 -8.16 -2.32
N PRO A 182 12.35 -7.36 -1.74
CA PRO A 182 12.02 -6.07 -1.12
C PRO A 182 11.25 -5.10 -2.02
N GLU A 183 11.50 -5.16 -3.33
CA GLU A 183 10.81 -4.33 -4.34
C GLU A 183 9.35 -4.76 -4.59
N ASN A 184 9.02 -6.02 -4.29
CA ASN A 184 7.67 -6.57 -4.44
C ASN A 184 6.81 -6.39 -3.18
N ILE A 185 7.39 -5.85 -2.10
CA ILE A 185 6.66 -5.59 -0.86
C ILE A 185 6.00 -4.21 -0.95
N PHE A 186 4.67 -4.19 -0.88
CA PHE A 186 3.92 -2.95 -0.73
C PHE A 186 3.94 -2.52 0.75
N TRP A 187 5.01 -1.83 1.16
CA TRP A 187 5.23 -1.42 2.56
C TRP A 187 4.08 -0.59 3.15
N GLU A 188 3.47 0.28 2.34
CA GLU A 188 2.29 1.09 2.72
C GLU A 188 1.07 0.23 3.10
N ASN A 189 0.95 -0.97 2.53
CA ASN A 189 -0.19 -1.85 2.76
C ASN A 189 -0.01 -2.74 3.99
N LEU A 190 1.20 -2.85 4.54
CA LEU A 190 1.47 -3.69 5.72
C LEU A 190 0.78 -3.16 6.98
N SER A 191 0.56 -1.85 7.07
CA SER A 191 -0.12 -1.24 8.22
C SER A 191 -1.65 -1.19 8.07
N VAL A 192 -2.19 -1.60 6.91
CA VAL A 192 -3.63 -1.54 6.65
C VAL A 192 -4.33 -2.65 7.45
N PRO A 193 -5.23 -2.29 8.39
CA PRO A 193 -5.98 -3.30 9.13
C PRO A 193 -6.98 -4.00 8.21
N GLU A 194 -7.25 -5.28 8.48
CA GLU A 194 -8.10 -6.14 7.64
C GLU A 194 -9.50 -5.55 7.36
N TRP A 195 -10.09 -4.84 8.33
CA TRP A 195 -11.40 -4.21 8.14
C TRP A 195 -11.39 -3.13 7.05
N ARG A 196 -10.29 -2.37 6.92
CA ARG A 196 -10.14 -1.34 5.87
C ARG A 196 -10.05 -1.99 4.49
N TRP A 197 -9.41 -3.15 4.40
CA TRP A 197 -9.36 -3.93 3.17
C TRP A 197 -10.78 -4.33 2.74
N TRP A 198 -11.60 -4.88 3.65
CA TRP A 198 -13.00 -5.23 3.36
C TRP A 198 -13.84 -4.03 2.92
N THR A 199 -13.69 -2.88 3.59
CA THR A 199 -14.42 -1.66 3.18
C THR A 199 -14.03 -1.21 1.78
N THR A 200 -12.73 -1.24 1.46
CA THR A 200 -12.24 -0.87 0.13
C THR A 200 -12.76 -1.84 -0.93
N ALA A 201 -12.73 -3.14 -0.65
CA ALA A 201 -13.27 -4.16 -1.54
C ALA A 201 -14.76 -3.96 -1.81
N ILE A 202 -15.57 -3.73 -0.77
CA ILE A 202 -17.01 -3.49 -0.92
C ILE A 202 -17.28 -2.21 -1.71
N CYS A 203 -16.56 -1.12 -1.42
CA CYS A 203 -16.71 0.14 -2.15
C CYS A 203 -16.35 0.00 -3.63
N ILE A 204 -15.23 -0.63 -3.97
CA ILE A 204 -14.80 -0.84 -5.36
C ILE A 204 -15.82 -1.70 -6.11
N ASN A 205 -16.26 -2.81 -5.53
CA ASN A 205 -17.26 -3.67 -6.15
C ASN A 205 -18.61 -2.96 -6.29
N GLY A 206 -19.00 -2.14 -5.31
CA GLY A 206 -20.21 -1.31 -5.38
C GLY A 206 -20.14 -0.27 -6.52
N ILE A 207 -19.03 0.45 -6.64
CA ILE A 207 -18.80 1.41 -7.74
C ILE A 207 -18.80 0.67 -9.08
N LEU A 208 -18.16 -0.49 -9.16
CA LEU A 208 -18.15 -1.31 -10.37
C LEU A 208 -19.57 -1.70 -10.80
N ILE A 209 -20.42 -2.13 -9.85
CA ILE A 209 -21.83 -2.43 -10.13
C ILE A 209 -22.57 -1.19 -10.65
N VAL A 210 -22.35 -0.02 -10.04
CA VAL A 210 -22.97 1.25 -10.49
C VAL A 210 -22.52 1.61 -11.90
N ILE A 211 -21.21 1.50 -12.20
CA ILE A 211 -20.67 1.76 -13.53
C ILE A 211 -21.25 0.76 -14.55
N LEU A 212 -21.29 -0.53 -14.23
CA LEU A 212 -21.86 -1.55 -15.11
C LEU A 212 -23.35 -1.33 -15.34
N PHE A 213 -24.10 -0.88 -14.31
CA PHE A 213 -25.51 -0.51 -14.46
C PHE A 213 -25.67 0.66 -15.44
N PHE A 214 -24.90 1.73 -15.28
CA PHE A 214 -24.96 2.88 -16.19
C PHE A 214 -24.40 2.60 -17.59
N LEU A 215 -23.50 1.62 -17.75
CA LEU A 215 -23.01 1.18 -19.06
C LEU A 215 -23.98 0.22 -19.78
N THR A 216 -24.68 -0.64 -19.03
CA THR A 216 -25.67 -1.57 -19.59
C THR A 216 -26.97 -0.87 -19.96
N THR A 217 -27.35 0.20 -19.26
CA THR A 217 -28.61 0.93 -19.51
C THR A 217 -28.69 1.55 -20.93
N PRO A 218 -27.66 2.25 -21.46
CA PRO A 218 -27.63 2.70 -22.85
C PRO A 218 -27.68 1.54 -23.87
N VAL A 219 -26.99 0.43 -23.60
CA VAL A 219 -26.96 -0.75 -24.49
C VAL A 219 -28.34 -1.40 -24.59
N MET A 220 -29.01 -1.58 -23.45
CA MET A 220 -30.39 -2.09 -23.42
C MET A 220 -31.37 -1.11 -24.07
N PHE A 221 -31.22 0.19 -23.83
CA PHE A 221 -32.04 1.22 -24.46
C PHE A 221 -31.89 1.22 -25.99
N LEU A 222 -30.65 1.15 -26.51
CA LEU A 222 -30.39 1.02 -27.95
C LEU A 222 -31.04 -0.24 -28.53
N HIS A 223 -30.95 -1.38 -27.84
CA HIS A 223 -31.60 -2.62 -28.26
C HIS A 223 -33.14 -2.52 -28.28
N THR A 224 -33.74 -1.80 -27.32
CA THR A 224 -35.20 -1.54 -27.33
C THR A 224 -35.63 -0.59 -28.44
N LEU A 225 -34.81 0.41 -28.80
CA LEU A 225 -35.09 1.31 -29.91
C LEU A 225 -35.07 0.56 -31.26
N ASP A 226 -34.13 -0.37 -31.42
CA ASP A 226 -34.01 -1.23 -32.60
C ASP A 226 -35.21 -2.19 -32.73
N MET A 227 -35.61 -2.84 -31.63
CA MET A 227 -36.81 -3.69 -31.59
C MET A 227 -38.11 -2.93 -31.88
N LEU A 228 -38.21 -1.67 -31.45
CA LEU A 228 -39.40 -0.85 -31.68
C LEU A 228 -39.40 -0.20 -33.07
N ASN A 229 -38.38 -0.45 -33.91
CA ASN A 229 -38.22 0.13 -35.24
C ASN A 229 -38.44 1.66 -35.23
N ILE A 230 -38.06 2.31 -34.11
CA ILE A 230 -38.15 3.76 -33.95
C ILE A 230 -37.00 4.34 -34.75
N ASP A 231 -37.28 4.56 -36.03
CA ASP A 231 -36.37 5.18 -36.95
C ASP A 231 -36.17 6.64 -36.54
N ILE A 232 -35.08 6.92 -35.83
CA ILE A 232 -34.66 8.26 -35.38
C ILE A 232 -34.48 9.20 -36.59
N LYS A 233 -34.46 8.68 -37.83
CA LYS A 233 -34.44 9.46 -39.07
C LYS A 233 -35.77 10.13 -39.42
N LYS A 234 -36.93 9.58 -39.01
CA LYS A 234 -38.25 10.14 -39.36
C LYS A 234 -38.49 11.59 -38.90
N PRO A 235 -38.12 12.01 -37.67
CA PRO A 235 -38.28 13.42 -37.29
C PRO A 235 -37.28 14.35 -38.00
N VAL A 236 -36.14 13.83 -38.48
CA VAL A 236 -35.13 14.63 -39.20
C VAL A 236 -35.55 14.86 -40.66
N GLU A 237 -36.08 13.86 -41.35
CA GLU A 237 -36.61 14.01 -42.71
C GLU A 237 -37.83 14.94 -42.78
N ASN A 238 -38.70 14.92 -41.75
CA ASN A 238 -39.84 15.84 -41.65
C ASN A 238 -39.43 17.31 -41.44
N MET A 239 -38.21 17.58 -40.94
CA MET A 239 -37.69 18.95 -40.83
C MET A 239 -37.05 19.45 -42.13
N HIS A 240 -36.49 18.54 -42.95
CA HIS A 240 -35.91 18.89 -44.25
C HIS A 240 -36.96 19.01 -45.38
N SER A 241 -38.15 18.44 -45.20
CA SER A 241 -39.27 18.58 -46.16
C SER A 241 -40.16 19.80 -45.92
N ALA A 242 -39.89 20.61 -44.88
CA ALA A 242 -40.68 21.79 -44.51
C ALA A 242 -40.11 23.12 -45.07
N TYR A 243 -39.17 23.05 -46.03
CA TYR A 243 -38.65 24.18 -46.79
C TYR A 243 -38.82 23.97 -48.30
#